data_AF-A0A964PY19-F1
#
_entry.id   AF-A0A964PY19-F1
#
_cell.length_a   1.000
_cell.length_b   1.000
_cell.length_c   1.000
_cell.angle_alpha   90.00
_cell.angle_beta   90.00
_cell.angle_gamma   90.00
#
_symmetry.space_group_name_H-M   'P 1'
#
loop_
_entity.id
_entity.type
_entity.pdbx_description
1 polymer ?
#
loop_
_entity_poly.entity_id
_entity_poly.type
_entity_poly.pdbx_seq_one_letter_code
_entity_poly.pdbx_strand_id
1 'polypeptide(L)'
;MSEGKGSPRPEEPGERGQQMEGRVIRAAHEAGVPASDLLLLERALRAATRPREFGAVAMPSDHPAFLHPARTVLILLDDLAERDGWMMSVGALAESRDLQLRVPDETVRELFLGSRPPGSEAGPGITTAGRALAWWEALPVPDWRGSGTPRDDDLVELLVSAPEAVLRLVLVEALDQLRHAHLWESRAERIRARELTERVFEPLAPRAHPVLDRRFAWWLRRIGRGDNRFA
;
A
#
# COMPACT_ATOMS: atom_id res chain seq x y z
N MET A 1 -10.07 -1.82 50.30
CA MET A 1 -11.01 -1.63 49.17
C MET A 1 -10.16 -1.33 47.96
N SER A 2 -10.03 -2.29 47.05
CA SER A 2 -9.15 -2.20 45.88
C SER A 2 -9.94 -1.56 44.74
N GLU A 3 -9.45 -0.43 44.23
CA GLU A 3 -9.98 0.22 43.04
C GLU A 3 -9.82 -0.71 41.83
N GLY A 4 -10.94 -0.97 41.15
CA GLY A 4 -10.96 -1.74 39.92
C GLY A 4 -10.23 -0.96 38.82
N LYS A 5 -9.14 -1.52 38.30
CA LYS A 5 -8.58 -1.13 37.00
C LYS A 5 -9.70 -1.24 35.96
N GLY A 6 -10.21 -0.09 35.52
CA GLY A 6 -11.13 -0.02 34.40
C GLY A 6 -10.48 -0.65 33.19
N SER A 7 -11.10 -1.68 32.62
CA SER A 7 -10.70 -2.22 31.33
C SER A 7 -10.67 -1.07 30.31
N PRO A 8 -9.63 -0.97 29.47
CA PRO A 8 -9.57 0.06 28.44
C PRO A 8 -10.81 -0.06 27.55
N ARG A 9 -11.44 1.08 27.26
CA ARG A 9 -12.56 1.17 26.33
C ARG A 9 -12.09 0.60 24.98
N PRO A 10 -12.86 -0.26 24.30
CA PRO A 10 -12.49 -0.70 22.97
C PRO A 10 -12.33 0.54 22.07
N GLU A 11 -11.16 0.68 21.45
CA GLU A 11 -10.90 1.77 20.49
C GLU A 11 -11.94 1.71 19.37
N GLU A 12 -12.59 2.83 19.09
CA GLU A 12 -13.51 2.89 17.95
C GLU A 12 -12.70 2.72 16.65
N PRO A 13 -13.26 2.08 15.60
CA PRO A 13 -12.47 1.75 14.42
C PRO A 13 -11.72 2.93 13.79
N GLY A 14 -12.32 4.12 13.83
CA GLY A 14 -11.71 5.35 13.34
C GLY A 14 -10.52 5.87 14.16
N GLU A 15 -10.44 5.58 15.47
CA GLU A 15 -9.35 6.07 16.32
C GLU A 15 -8.01 5.46 15.93
N ARG A 16 -7.98 4.14 15.68
CA ARG A 16 -6.74 3.45 15.31
C ARG A 16 -6.25 3.84 13.91
N GLY A 17 -7.17 4.05 12.98
CA GLY A 17 -6.86 4.59 11.65
C GLY A 17 -6.22 5.98 11.74
N GLN A 18 -6.84 6.88 12.52
CA GLN A 18 -6.34 8.24 12.74
C GLN A 18 -4.98 8.28 13.45
N GLN A 19 -4.76 7.41 14.45
CA GLN A 19 -3.47 7.30 15.12
C GLN A 19 -2.37 6.88 14.14
N MET A 20 -2.65 5.90 13.28
CA MET A 20 -1.70 5.43 12.28
C MET A 20 -1.44 6.50 11.21
N GLU A 21 -2.48 7.18 10.71
CA GLU A 21 -2.35 8.33 9.82
C GLU A 21 -1.44 9.41 10.44
N GLY A 22 -1.72 9.83 11.67
CA GLY A 22 -0.93 10.84 12.37
C GLY A 22 0.52 10.41 12.63
N ARG A 23 0.79 9.11 12.77
CA ARG A 23 2.15 8.57 12.82
C ARG A 23 2.85 8.71 11.47
N VAL A 24 2.20 8.34 10.37
CA VAL A 24 2.77 8.43 9.02
C VAL A 24 3.09 9.88 8.65
N ILE A 25 2.14 10.80 8.86
CA ILE A 25 2.34 12.21 8.53
C ILE A 25 3.49 12.83 9.34
N ARG A 26 3.59 12.50 10.62
CA ARG A 26 4.70 12.97 11.47
C ARG A 26 6.05 12.43 10.97
N ALA A 27 6.12 11.13 10.67
CA ALA A 27 7.33 10.51 10.17
C ALA A 27 7.76 11.11 8.82
N ALA A 28 6.81 11.34 7.91
CA ALA A 28 7.06 11.98 6.62
C ALA A 28 7.53 13.45 6.79
N HIS A 29 6.94 14.19 7.72
CA HIS A 29 7.38 15.54 8.05
C HIS A 29 8.81 15.56 8.60
N GLU A 30 9.13 14.72 9.59
CA GLU A 30 10.47 14.58 10.17
C GLU A 30 11.52 14.15 9.13
N ALA A 31 11.09 13.39 8.13
CA ALA A 31 11.88 12.97 6.97
C ALA A 31 12.12 14.09 5.93
N GLY A 32 11.44 15.24 6.03
CA GLY A 32 11.60 16.39 5.15
C GLY A 32 10.65 16.45 3.95
N VAL A 33 9.53 15.70 3.98
CA VAL A 33 8.49 15.80 2.93
C VAL A 33 7.83 17.19 2.97
N PRO A 34 7.65 17.88 1.83
CA PRO A 34 7.05 19.22 1.80
C PRO A 34 5.63 19.26 2.39
N ALA A 35 5.27 20.35 3.07
CA ALA A 35 3.94 20.50 3.68
C ALA A 35 2.78 20.34 2.70
N SER A 36 2.92 20.80 1.44
CA SER A 36 1.92 20.60 0.38
C SER A 36 1.70 19.12 0.07
N ASP A 37 2.77 18.33 0.10
CA ASP A 37 2.72 16.90 -0.21
C ASP A 37 2.22 16.09 0.99
N LEU A 38 2.45 16.57 2.22
CA LEU A 38 1.85 15.99 3.43
C LEU A 38 0.32 16.11 3.41
N LEU A 39 -0.23 17.24 2.98
CA LEU A 39 -1.68 17.42 2.84
C LEU A 39 -2.27 16.48 1.79
N LEU A 40 -1.56 16.25 0.69
CA LEU A 40 -1.94 15.27 -0.32
C LEU A 40 -1.94 13.85 0.26
N LEU A 41 -0.86 13.48 0.96
CA LEU A 41 -0.70 12.16 1.57
C LEU A 41 -1.78 11.88 2.62
N GLU A 42 -2.09 12.85 3.47
CA GLU A 42 -3.17 12.77 4.46
C GLU A 42 -4.52 12.49 3.78
N ARG A 43 -4.82 13.22 2.70
CA ARG A 43 -6.04 13.00 1.90
C ARG A 43 -6.07 11.62 1.24
N ALA A 44 -4.94 11.14 0.74
CA ALA A 44 -4.83 9.82 0.12
C ALA A 44 -5.04 8.68 1.13
N LEU A 45 -4.44 8.78 2.32
CA LEU A 45 -4.64 7.83 3.42
C LEU A 45 -6.11 7.77 3.85
N ARG A 46 -6.77 8.93 3.98
CA ARG A 46 -8.21 8.98 4.31
C ARG A 46 -9.07 8.38 3.21
N ALA A 47 -8.77 8.70 1.95
CA ALA A 47 -9.48 8.14 0.81
C ALA A 47 -9.36 6.61 0.78
N ALA A 48 -8.16 6.08 0.99
CA ALA A 48 -7.91 4.64 1.08
C ALA A 48 -8.59 4.01 2.31
N THR A 49 -8.62 4.68 3.45
CA THR A 49 -9.22 4.12 4.68
C THR A 49 -10.75 4.07 4.61
N ARG A 50 -11.39 5.00 3.92
CA ARG A 50 -12.85 5.13 3.90
C ARG A 50 -13.63 3.87 3.48
N PRO A 51 -13.25 3.12 2.42
CA PRO A 51 -13.89 1.83 2.11
C PRO A 51 -13.76 0.78 3.22
N ARG A 52 -12.72 0.85 4.05
CA ARG A 52 -12.49 -0.07 5.18
C ARG A 52 -13.36 0.27 6.38
N GLU A 53 -13.74 1.54 6.55
CA GLU A 53 -14.63 1.99 7.63
C GLU A 53 -16.11 1.87 7.27
N PHE A 54 -16.47 2.24 6.03
CA PHE A 54 -17.86 2.46 5.62
C PHE A 54 -18.26 1.72 4.33
N GLY A 55 -17.36 0.96 3.73
CA GLY A 55 -17.60 0.28 2.46
C GLY A 55 -18.35 -1.04 2.59
N ALA A 56 -18.51 -1.73 1.46
CA ALA A 56 -19.20 -3.02 1.37
C ALA A 56 -18.51 -4.13 2.19
N VAL A 57 -17.21 -3.98 2.46
CA VAL A 57 -16.40 -4.91 3.26
C VAL A 57 -15.89 -4.23 4.53
N ALA A 58 -16.68 -3.34 5.14
CA ALA A 58 -16.29 -2.63 6.37
C ALA A 58 -15.64 -3.60 7.38
N MET A 59 -14.46 -3.23 7.86
CA MET A 59 -13.58 -4.11 8.62
C MET A 59 -13.41 -3.57 10.04
N PRO A 60 -13.30 -4.45 11.05
CA PRO A 60 -12.82 -4.07 12.37
C PRO A 60 -11.44 -3.40 12.30
N SER A 61 -11.13 -2.48 13.22
CA SER A 61 -9.83 -1.79 13.23
C SER A 61 -8.64 -2.66 13.60
N ASP A 62 -8.88 -3.82 14.20
CA ASP A 62 -7.87 -4.85 14.41
C ASP A 62 -7.68 -5.77 13.21
N HIS A 63 -8.50 -5.63 12.17
CA HIS A 63 -8.32 -6.37 10.93
C HIS A 63 -6.97 -6.00 10.28
N PRO A 64 -6.13 -6.97 9.86
CA PRO A 64 -4.81 -6.70 9.31
C PRO A 64 -4.83 -5.75 8.09
N ALA A 65 -5.84 -5.87 7.23
CA ALA A 65 -5.99 -5.00 6.05
C ALA A 65 -6.46 -3.57 6.39
N PHE A 66 -6.95 -3.31 7.61
CA PHE A 66 -7.45 -1.99 8.00
C PHE A 66 -6.35 -0.92 7.92
N LEU A 67 -5.16 -1.23 8.47
CA LEU A 67 -4.01 -0.33 8.51
C LEU A 67 -3.07 -0.46 7.31
N HIS A 68 -3.46 -1.25 6.30
CA HIS A 68 -2.62 -1.56 5.15
C HIS A 68 -2.12 -0.33 4.38
N PRO A 69 -2.96 0.65 4.00
CA PRO A 69 -2.51 1.86 3.29
C PRO A 69 -1.34 2.57 3.99
N ALA A 70 -1.46 2.73 5.31
CA ALA A 70 -0.44 3.42 6.09
C ALA A 70 0.85 2.60 6.23
N ARG A 71 0.77 1.26 6.29
CA ARG A 71 1.97 0.42 6.32
C ARG A 71 2.72 0.44 4.99
N THR A 72 2.01 0.44 3.86
CA THR A 72 2.60 0.60 2.53
C THR A 72 3.40 1.90 2.47
N VAL A 73 2.86 3.01 2.99
CA VAL A 73 3.60 4.28 3.07
C VAL A 73 4.81 4.20 4.00
N LEU A 74 4.71 3.54 5.15
CA LEU A 74 5.87 3.36 6.04
C LEU A 74 6.99 2.54 5.40
N ILE A 75 6.67 1.53 4.57
CA ILE A 75 7.71 0.80 3.83
C ILE A 75 8.40 1.73 2.83
N LEU A 76 7.65 2.54 2.08
CA LEU A 76 8.24 3.56 1.19
C LEU A 76 9.16 4.52 1.97
N LEU A 77 8.70 5.01 3.12
CA LEU A 77 9.40 5.99 3.92
C LEU A 77 10.63 5.44 4.65
N ASP A 78 10.49 4.31 5.33
CA ASP A 78 11.47 3.76 6.27
C ASP A 78 12.43 2.78 5.58
N ASP A 79 11.90 1.88 4.73
CA ASP A 79 12.72 0.85 4.06
C ASP A 79 13.37 1.40 2.78
N LEU A 80 12.66 2.27 2.03
CA LEU A 80 13.14 2.81 0.75
C LEU A 80 13.66 4.25 0.84
N ALA A 81 13.52 4.91 1.99
CA ALA A 81 13.90 6.31 2.18
C ALA A 81 13.24 7.26 1.16
N GLU A 82 12.05 6.92 0.67
CA GLU A 82 11.29 7.75 -0.27
C GLU A 82 10.92 9.09 0.41
N ARG A 83 10.89 10.16 -0.39
CA ARG A 83 10.57 11.54 0.05
C ARG A 83 9.60 12.25 -0.91
N ASP A 84 9.28 11.64 -2.06
CA ASP A 84 8.22 12.10 -2.95
C ASP A 84 6.85 11.75 -2.34
N GLY A 85 6.18 12.75 -1.76
CA GLY A 85 4.87 12.54 -1.15
C GLY A 85 3.77 12.22 -2.16
N TRP A 86 3.96 12.50 -3.46
CA TRP A 86 3.06 12.05 -4.51
C TRP A 86 3.18 10.56 -4.75
N MET A 87 4.41 10.03 -4.77
CA MET A 87 4.63 8.58 -4.86
C MET A 87 4.07 7.87 -3.63
N MET A 88 4.27 8.42 -2.42
CA MET A 88 3.65 7.89 -1.21
C MET A 88 2.12 7.90 -1.28
N SER A 89 1.53 8.95 -1.83
CA SER A 89 0.07 9.06 -1.99
C SER A 89 -0.48 8.01 -2.96
N VAL A 90 0.22 7.73 -4.06
CA VAL A 90 -0.12 6.62 -4.96
C VAL A 90 0.04 5.28 -4.22
N GLY A 91 1.09 5.11 -3.42
CA GLY A 91 1.31 3.91 -2.60
C GLY A 91 0.18 3.67 -1.60
N ALA A 92 -0.27 4.70 -0.89
CA ALA A 92 -1.42 4.61 0.02
C ALA A 92 -2.69 4.11 -0.68
N LEU A 93 -2.87 4.46 -1.96
CA LEU A 93 -4.04 4.09 -2.74
C LEU A 93 -3.88 2.74 -3.47
N ALA A 94 -2.70 2.11 -3.50
CA ALA A 94 -2.41 0.99 -4.40
C ALA A 94 -3.44 -0.15 -4.34
N GLU A 95 -3.83 -0.58 -3.13
CA GLU A 95 -4.83 -1.63 -2.93
C GLU A 95 -6.25 -1.19 -3.35
N SER A 96 -6.53 0.11 -3.45
CA SER A 96 -7.83 0.66 -3.88
C SER A 96 -8.13 0.47 -5.37
N ARG A 97 -7.27 -0.25 -6.10
CA ARG A 97 -7.60 -0.82 -7.41
C ARG A 97 -8.42 -2.12 -7.29
N ASP A 98 -8.37 -2.80 -6.14
CA ASP A 98 -9.22 -3.95 -5.83
C ASP A 98 -10.69 -3.51 -5.74
N LEU A 99 -11.60 -4.31 -6.30
CA LEU A 99 -13.03 -3.97 -6.37
C LEU A 99 -13.69 -3.80 -5.00
N GLN A 100 -13.24 -4.54 -3.99
CA GLN A 100 -13.83 -4.47 -2.65
C GLN A 100 -13.35 -3.25 -1.87
N LEU A 101 -12.12 -2.79 -2.13
CA LEU A 101 -11.49 -1.65 -1.45
C LEU A 101 -11.44 -0.40 -2.34
N ARG A 102 -12.26 -0.38 -3.39
CA ARG A 102 -12.16 0.59 -4.48
C ARG A 102 -12.39 2.02 -3.99
N VAL A 103 -11.44 2.88 -4.33
CA VAL A 103 -11.65 4.33 -4.35
C VAL A 103 -12.06 4.69 -5.77
N PRO A 104 -13.17 5.43 -6.00
CA PRO A 104 -13.59 5.81 -7.34
C PRO A 104 -12.48 6.55 -8.10
N ASP A 105 -12.28 6.21 -9.38
CA ASP A 105 -11.20 6.81 -10.18
C ASP A 105 -11.34 8.34 -10.27
N GLU A 106 -12.57 8.86 -10.28
CA GLU A 106 -12.83 10.30 -10.26
C GLU A 106 -12.32 10.94 -8.96
N THR A 107 -12.54 10.30 -7.81
CA THR A 107 -12.00 10.77 -6.52
C THR A 107 -10.48 10.79 -6.53
N VAL A 108 -9.83 9.80 -7.15
CA VAL A 108 -8.36 9.77 -7.29
C VAL A 108 -7.89 10.90 -8.22
N ARG A 109 -8.57 11.14 -9.34
CA ARG A 109 -8.28 12.25 -10.26
C ARG A 109 -8.43 13.60 -9.59
N GLU A 110 -9.54 13.85 -8.91
CA GLU A 110 -9.79 15.07 -8.14
C GLU A 110 -8.72 15.28 -7.06
N LEU A 111 -8.29 14.21 -6.39
CA LEU A 111 -7.24 14.27 -5.37
C LEU A 111 -5.92 14.76 -5.95
N PHE A 112 -5.47 14.21 -7.09
CA PHE A 112 -4.19 14.61 -7.68
C PHE A 112 -4.26 15.93 -8.46
N LEU A 113 -5.29 16.13 -9.27
CA LEU A 113 -5.45 17.35 -10.09
C LEU A 113 -5.81 18.56 -9.23
N GLY A 114 -6.62 18.37 -8.18
CA GLY A 114 -7.05 19.42 -7.25
C GLY A 114 -5.99 19.83 -6.22
N SER A 115 -4.86 19.12 -6.14
CA SER A 115 -3.76 19.43 -5.21
C SER A 115 -2.68 20.32 -5.82
N ARG A 116 -2.97 20.96 -6.95
CA ARG A 116 -2.07 21.93 -7.59
C ARG A 116 -1.97 23.20 -6.72
N PRO A 117 -0.76 23.69 -6.40
CA PRO A 117 -0.63 25.00 -5.76
C PRO A 117 -1.16 26.09 -6.71
N PRO A 118 -1.95 27.06 -6.22
CA PRO A 118 -2.35 28.20 -7.03
C PRO A 118 -1.10 28.95 -7.53
N GLY A 119 -1.03 29.20 -8.84
CA GLY A 119 0.05 29.98 -9.47
C GLY A 119 1.21 29.18 -10.09
N SER A 120 1.24 27.85 -10.03
CA SER A 120 2.24 27.08 -10.79
C SER A 120 1.84 27.07 -12.27
N GLU A 121 2.49 27.84 -13.15
CA GLU A 121 2.29 27.69 -14.59
C GLU A 121 2.80 26.30 -15.04
N ALA A 122 2.00 25.59 -15.83
CA ALA A 122 2.41 24.32 -16.39
C ALA A 122 3.34 24.63 -17.58
N GLY A 123 4.65 24.41 -17.40
CA GLY A 123 5.54 24.25 -18.54
C GLY A 123 5.10 23.06 -19.41
N PRO A 124 5.66 22.91 -20.63
CA PRO A 124 5.25 21.89 -21.61
C PRO A 124 5.58 20.43 -21.24
N GLY A 125 5.82 20.11 -19.96
CA GLY A 125 6.11 18.77 -19.45
C GLY A 125 4.95 18.16 -18.63
N ILE A 126 5.02 16.85 -18.39
CA ILE A 126 4.06 16.16 -17.50
C ILE A 126 4.18 16.77 -16.09
N THR A 127 3.08 17.34 -15.60
CA THR A 127 2.99 17.90 -14.25
C THR A 127 3.18 16.80 -13.19
N THR A 128 3.57 17.14 -11.97
CA THR A 128 3.68 16.16 -10.87
C THR A 128 2.37 15.38 -10.67
N ALA A 129 1.23 16.06 -10.77
CA ALA A 129 -0.09 15.42 -10.75
C ALA A 129 -0.30 14.46 -11.93
N GLY A 130 0.09 14.86 -13.14
CA GLY A 130 0.02 13.99 -14.31
C GLY A 130 0.90 12.74 -14.18
N ARG A 131 2.09 12.86 -13.57
CA ARG A 131 2.96 11.70 -13.29
C ARG A 131 2.33 10.76 -12.28
N ALA A 132 1.80 11.29 -11.17
CA ALA A 132 1.15 10.48 -10.15
C ALA A 132 -0.07 9.73 -10.69
N LEU A 133 -0.88 10.38 -11.54
CA LEU A 133 -1.98 9.72 -12.24
C LEU A 133 -1.50 8.65 -13.21
N ALA A 134 -0.43 8.91 -13.97
CA ALA A 134 0.15 7.90 -14.85
C ALA A 134 0.66 6.67 -14.05
N TRP A 135 1.24 6.88 -12.87
CA TRP A 135 1.62 5.77 -11.98
C TRP A 135 0.38 5.01 -11.50
N TRP A 136 -0.63 5.70 -11.00
CA TRP A 136 -1.91 5.10 -10.56
C TRP A 136 -2.57 4.25 -11.65
N GLU A 137 -2.69 4.78 -12.86
CA GLU A 137 -3.33 4.11 -13.99
C GLU A 137 -2.52 2.90 -14.47
N ALA A 138 -1.19 2.93 -14.29
CA ALA A 138 -0.29 1.84 -14.65
C ALA A 138 -0.16 0.75 -13.56
N LEU A 139 -0.74 0.92 -12.36
CA LEU A 139 -0.68 -0.10 -11.31
C LEU A 139 -1.47 -1.35 -11.73
N PRO A 140 -0.83 -2.52 -11.89
CA PRO A 140 -1.54 -3.77 -12.05
C PRO A 140 -2.21 -4.17 -10.73
N VAL A 141 -3.27 -4.96 -10.83
CA VAL A 141 -3.92 -5.60 -9.68
C VAL A 141 -3.50 -7.06 -9.66
N PRO A 142 -2.62 -7.49 -8.73
CA PRO A 142 -2.24 -8.88 -8.65
C PRO A 142 -3.41 -9.75 -8.22
N ASP A 143 -3.49 -10.96 -8.78
CA ASP A 143 -4.52 -11.93 -8.45
C ASP A 143 -4.19 -12.71 -7.18
N TRP A 144 -4.36 -12.04 -6.03
CA TRP A 144 -4.14 -12.62 -4.71
C TRP A 144 -5.13 -13.75 -4.37
N ARG A 145 -6.30 -13.76 -5.03
CA ARG A 145 -7.41 -14.69 -4.75
C ARG A 145 -7.44 -15.92 -5.66
N GLY A 146 -6.59 -15.97 -6.68
CA GLY A 146 -6.56 -17.08 -7.63
C GLY A 146 -7.77 -17.11 -8.58
N SER A 147 -8.30 -15.94 -8.94
CA SER A 147 -9.32 -15.79 -9.99
C SER A 147 -8.81 -16.18 -11.39
N GLY A 148 -7.48 -16.25 -11.57
CA GLY A 148 -6.81 -16.55 -12.84
C GLY A 148 -6.53 -15.33 -13.71
N THR A 149 -6.83 -14.11 -13.24
CA THR A 149 -6.68 -12.87 -14.02
C THR A 149 -6.14 -11.70 -13.17
N PRO A 150 -5.07 -11.01 -13.60
CA PRO A 150 -4.21 -11.35 -14.73
C PRO A 150 -3.47 -12.68 -14.48
N ARG A 151 -3.07 -13.37 -15.55
CA ARG A 151 -2.19 -14.54 -15.41
C ARG A 151 -0.81 -14.07 -14.94
N ASP A 152 -0.08 -14.94 -14.26
CA ASP A 152 1.25 -14.61 -13.72
C ASP A 152 2.20 -14.11 -14.80
N ASP A 153 2.20 -14.75 -15.97
CA ASP A 153 3.05 -14.36 -17.09
C ASP A 153 2.68 -12.96 -17.63
N ASP A 154 1.38 -12.65 -17.70
CA ASP A 154 0.91 -11.32 -18.11
C ASP A 154 1.33 -10.26 -17.07
N LEU A 155 1.27 -10.59 -15.78
CA LEU A 155 1.72 -9.70 -14.71
C LEU A 155 3.24 -9.48 -14.77
N VAL A 156 4.04 -10.52 -15.04
CA VAL A 156 5.49 -10.39 -15.23
C VAL A 156 5.79 -9.48 -16.41
N GLU A 157 5.14 -9.67 -17.55
CA GLU A 157 5.34 -8.84 -18.75
C GLU A 157 5.05 -7.36 -18.46
N LEU A 158 3.93 -7.09 -17.80
CA LEU A 158 3.57 -5.74 -17.36
C LEU A 158 4.62 -5.14 -16.44
N LEU A 159 5.08 -5.89 -15.44
CA LEU A 159 6.02 -5.39 -14.44
C LEU A 159 7.46 -5.24 -14.95
N VAL A 160 7.90 -6.06 -15.91
CA VAL A 160 9.21 -5.91 -16.57
C VAL A 160 9.24 -4.62 -17.40
N SER A 161 8.13 -4.30 -18.06
CA SER A 161 8.00 -3.12 -18.91
C SER A 161 7.59 -1.84 -18.14
N ALA A 162 7.16 -1.99 -16.89
CA ALA A 162 6.69 -0.88 -16.08
C ALA A 162 7.80 0.14 -15.76
N PRO A 163 7.45 1.44 -15.62
CA PRO A 163 8.33 2.43 -15.02
C PRO A 163 8.80 1.99 -13.64
N GLU A 164 10.04 2.34 -13.27
CA GLU A 164 10.64 1.94 -11.99
C GLU A 164 9.78 2.33 -10.77
N ALA A 165 9.17 3.51 -10.79
CA ALA A 165 8.25 3.95 -9.75
C ALA A 165 7.04 3.02 -9.59
N VAL A 166 6.44 2.58 -10.71
CA VAL A 166 5.31 1.64 -10.70
C VAL A 166 5.75 0.28 -10.17
N LEU A 167 6.90 -0.23 -10.61
CA LEU A 167 7.44 -1.47 -10.10
C LEU A 167 7.68 -1.41 -8.58
N ARG A 168 8.29 -0.33 -8.08
CA ARG A 168 8.50 -0.12 -6.64
C ARG A 168 7.20 -0.10 -5.86
N LEU A 169 6.19 0.63 -6.34
CA LEU A 169 4.87 0.69 -5.70
C LEU A 169 4.23 -0.69 -5.58
N VAL A 170 4.24 -1.47 -6.67
CA VAL A 170 3.69 -2.84 -6.68
C VAL A 170 4.45 -3.75 -5.72
N LEU A 171 5.78 -3.66 -5.68
CA LEU A 171 6.60 -4.51 -4.82
C LEU A 171 6.47 -4.14 -3.33
N VAL A 172 6.31 -2.87 -2.99
CA VAL A 172 6.07 -2.44 -1.60
C VAL A 172 4.70 -2.94 -1.12
N GLU A 173 3.68 -2.82 -1.97
CA GLU A 173 2.35 -3.40 -1.74
C GLU A 173 2.45 -4.91 -1.52
N ALA A 174 3.07 -5.63 -2.45
CA ALA A 174 3.24 -7.08 -2.38
C ALA A 174 4.02 -7.53 -1.14
N LEU A 175 5.01 -6.74 -0.69
CA LEU A 175 5.78 -7.04 0.52
C LEU A 175 4.91 -6.97 1.79
N ASP A 176 4.05 -5.95 1.92
CA ASP A 176 3.14 -5.88 3.07
C ASP A 176 2.10 -7.00 3.03
N GLN A 177 1.55 -7.31 1.86
CA GLN A 177 0.63 -8.42 1.67
C GLN A 177 1.28 -9.76 2.07
N LEU A 178 2.48 -10.05 1.59
CA LEU A 178 3.24 -11.26 1.97
C LEU A 178 3.48 -11.33 3.48
N ARG A 179 3.89 -10.23 4.09
CA ARG A 179 4.15 -10.13 5.53
C ARG A 179 2.91 -10.49 6.35
N HIS A 180 1.72 -10.12 5.89
CA HIS A 180 0.47 -10.32 6.59
C HIS A 180 -0.35 -11.51 6.08
N ALA A 181 0.11 -12.21 5.04
CA ALA A 181 -0.59 -13.37 4.48
C ALA A 181 -0.89 -14.44 5.55
N HIS A 182 -0.03 -14.59 6.56
CA HIS A 182 -0.25 -15.53 7.68
C HIS A 182 -1.49 -15.24 8.53
N LEU A 183 -2.08 -14.05 8.39
CA LEU A 183 -3.29 -13.61 9.07
C LEU A 183 -4.54 -13.77 8.20
N TRP A 184 -4.40 -14.13 6.93
CA TRP A 184 -5.53 -14.39 6.05
C TRP A 184 -6.18 -15.72 6.42
N GLU A 185 -7.51 -15.79 6.34
CA GLU A 185 -8.28 -16.98 6.70
C GLU A 185 -8.06 -18.11 5.69
N SER A 186 -8.09 -17.78 4.39
CA SER A 186 -8.00 -18.76 3.31
C SER A 186 -6.59 -19.30 3.13
N ARG A 187 -6.45 -20.62 3.33
CA ARG A 187 -5.18 -21.32 3.05
C ARG A 187 -4.78 -21.23 1.58
N ALA A 188 -5.75 -21.30 0.66
CA ALA A 188 -5.48 -21.22 -0.77
C ALA A 188 -4.88 -19.85 -1.13
N GLU A 189 -5.43 -18.76 -0.57
CA GLU A 189 -4.90 -17.40 -0.78
C GLU A 189 -3.50 -17.24 -0.19
N ARG A 190 -3.24 -17.84 0.98
CA ARG A 190 -1.90 -17.86 1.58
C ARG A 190 -0.86 -18.56 0.70
N ILE A 191 -1.19 -19.74 0.18
CA ILE A 191 -0.33 -20.47 -0.77
C ILE A 191 -0.12 -19.64 -2.02
N ARG A 192 -1.20 -19.08 -2.57
CA ARG A 192 -1.17 -18.25 -3.77
C ARG A 192 -0.28 -17.01 -3.60
N ALA A 193 -0.39 -16.29 -2.49
CA ALA A 193 0.46 -15.13 -2.21
C ALA A 193 1.95 -15.51 -2.18
N ARG A 194 2.27 -16.67 -1.61
CA ARG A 194 3.64 -17.20 -1.61
C ARG A 194 4.10 -17.54 -3.02
N GLU A 195 3.33 -18.31 -3.78
CA GLU A 195 3.68 -18.72 -5.14
C GLU A 195 3.86 -17.51 -6.06
N LEU A 196 2.95 -16.53 -5.98
CA LEU A 196 3.03 -15.30 -6.76
C LEU A 196 4.28 -14.49 -6.39
N THR A 197 4.62 -14.44 -5.10
CA THR A 197 5.88 -13.80 -4.65
C THR A 197 7.10 -14.51 -5.20
N GLU A 198 7.18 -15.84 -5.08
CA GLU A 198 8.33 -16.63 -5.53
C GLU A 198 8.51 -16.56 -7.06
N ARG A 199 7.41 -16.51 -7.82
CA ARG A 199 7.46 -16.50 -9.29
C ARG A 199 7.60 -15.12 -9.92
N VAL A 200 7.02 -14.09 -9.29
CA VAL A 200 6.88 -12.76 -9.91
C VAL A 200 7.66 -11.70 -9.14
N PHE A 201 7.35 -11.52 -7.85
CA PHE A 201 7.84 -10.35 -7.11
C PHE A 201 9.30 -10.46 -6.68
N GLU A 202 9.73 -11.60 -6.14
CA GLU A 202 11.11 -11.79 -5.68
C GLU A 202 12.13 -11.67 -6.82
N PRO A 203 11.91 -12.28 -8.01
CA PRO A 203 12.83 -12.12 -9.14
C PRO A 203 12.97 -10.67 -9.66
N LEU A 204 11.94 -9.84 -9.47
CA LEU A 204 11.92 -8.45 -9.92
C LEU A 204 12.42 -7.46 -8.86
N ALA A 205 12.49 -7.87 -7.59
CA ALA A 205 12.88 -7.00 -6.48
C ALA A 205 14.28 -6.38 -6.62
N PRO A 206 15.32 -7.11 -7.09
CA PRO A 206 16.66 -6.52 -7.31
C PRO A 206 16.67 -5.37 -8.32
N ARG A 207 15.73 -5.38 -9.29
CA ARG A 207 15.61 -4.34 -10.31
C ARG A 207 14.99 -3.05 -9.77
N ALA A 208 14.21 -3.15 -8.68
CA ALA A 208 13.48 -2.03 -8.11
C ALA A 208 14.23 -1.36 -6.97
N HIS A 209 14.74 -2.15 -6.00
CA HIS A 209 15.46 -1.63 -4.85
C HIS A 209 16.18 -2.75 -4.06
N PRO A 210 17.45 -2.56 -3.64
CA PRO A 210 18.20 -3.59 -2.91
C PRO A 210 17.63 -3.93 -1.52
N VAL A 211 16.87 -3.02 -0.89
CA VAL A 211 16.17 -3.35 0.38
C VAL A 211 15.01 -4.31 0.12
N LEU A 212 14.25 -4.13 -0.96
CA LEU A 212 13.13 -5.01 -1.30
C LEU A 212 13.60 -6.44 -1.56
N ASP A 213 14.68 -6.59 -2.33
CA ASP A 213 15.34 -7.88 -2.57
C ASP A 213 15.62 -8.63 -1.25
N ARG A 214 16.33 -7.98 -0.33
CA ARG A 214 16.62 -8.57 1.00
C ARG A 214 15.36 -8.91 1.79
N ARG A 215 14.33 -8.08 1.71
CA ARG A 215 13.09 -8.21 2.49
C ARG A 215 12.23 -9.36 1.99
N PHE A 216 12.06 -9.50 0.68
CA PHE A 216 11.37 -10.65 0.09
C PHE A 216 12.09 -11.96 0.43
N ALA A 217 13.41 -12.02 0.22
CA ALA A 217 14.19 -13.21 0.55
C ALA A 217 14.08 -13.59 2.04
N TRP A 218 14.00 -12.61 2.94
CA TRP A 218 13.82 -12.85 4.37
C TRP A 218 12.43 -13.41 4.70
N TRP A 219 11.37 -12.79 4.17
CA TRP A 219 9.99 -13.21 4.46
C TRP A 219 9.67 -14.59 3.90
N LEU A 220 10.10 -14.90 2.67
CA LEU A 220 9.92 -16.23 2.08
C LEU A 220 10.58 -17.32 2.93
N ARG A 221 11.81 -17.10 3.41
CA ARG A 221 12.48 -18.03 4.34
C ARG A 221 11.74 -18.19 5.65
N ARG A 222 11.18 -17.11 6.20
CA ARG A 222 10.50 -17.12 7.49
C ARG A 222 9.17 -17.88 7.42
N ILE A 223 8.39 -17.62 6.37
CA ILE A 223 7.11 -18.30 6.13
C ILE A 223 7.33 -19.80 5.90
N GLY A 224 8.39 -20.19 5.18
CA GLY A 224 8.69 -21.60 4.89
C GLY A 224 9.30 -22.42 6.03
N ARG A 225 9.81 -21.81 7.12
CA ARG A 225 10.56 -22.52 8.19
C ARG A 225 9.83 -22.70 9.53
N GLY A 226 8.59 -22.27 9.66
CA GLY A 226 7.91 -22.39 10.94
C GLY A 226 6.43 -22.03 10.97
N ASP A 227 5.80 -21.77 9.83
CA ASP A 227 4.39 -21.46 9.79
C ASP A 227 3.59 -22.62 9.18
N ASN A 228 3.12 -23.53 10.04
CA ASN A 228 2.24 -24.65 9.63
C ASN A 228 0.95 -24.16 8.93
N ARG A 229 0.66 -22.86 8.94
CA ARG A 229 -0.44 -22.26 8.18
C ARG A 229 -0.20 -22.24 6.67
N PHE A 230 1.04 -22.41 6.21
CA PHE A 230 1.43 -22.51 4.80
C PHE A 230 1.94 -23.90 4.39
N ALA A 231 2.15 -24.82 5.34
CA ALA A 231 2.61 -26.20 5.12
C ALA A 231 1.44 -27.13 4.86
#